data_AF-A0A9X9F5R8-F1
#
_entry.id   AF-A0A9X9F5R8-F1
#
_cell.length_a   1.000
_cell.length_b   1.000
_cell.length_c   1.000
_cell.angle_alpha   90.00
_cell.angle_beta   90.00
_cell.angle_gamma   90.00
#
_symmetry.space_group_name_H-M   'P 1'
#
loop_
_entity.id
_entity.type
_entity.pdbx_description
1 polymer ?
#
loop_
_entity_poly.entity_id
_entity_poly.type
_entity_poly.pdbx_seq_one_letter_code
_entity_poly.pdbx_strand_id
1 'polypeptide(L)' 'MFCYQCEQTPIGGCKVMGVCGKNETIASLQDTIVFGLKGIAAYRTHAAQLGYTDAFVDATTQEALYMTLTNSNFN' A
#
# COMPACT_ATOMS: atom_id res chain seq x y z
N MET A 1 4.37 9.82 10.81
CA MET A 1 3.44 9.19 9.83
C MET A 1 2.53 10.24 9.17
N PHE A 2 1.89 9.92 8.04
CA PHE A 2 0.75 10.68 7.51
C PHE A 2 -0.23 9.74 6.80
N CYS A 3 -1.41 9.50 7.38
CA CYS A 3 -2.41 8.59 6.82
C CYS A 3 -3.82 9.21 6.89
N TYR A 4 -4.50 9.22 5.74
CA TYR A 4 -5.80 9.87 5.53
C TYR A 4 -6.80 9.01 4.72
N GLN A 5 -6.57 7.69 4.64
CA GLN A 5 -7.31 6.83 3.72
C GLN A 5 -8.71 6.43 4.18
N CYS A 6 -9.03 6.55 5.48
CA CYS A 6 -10.32 6.15 6.02
C CYS A 6 -11.15 7.34 6.49
N GLU A 7 -12.46 7.13 6.54
CA GLU A 7 -13.46 8.13 6.92
C GLU A 7 -13.28 8.66 8.35
N GLN A 8 -12.76 7.84 9.26
CA GLN A 8 -12.51 8.22 10.65
C GLN A 8 -11.27 9.11 10.86
N THR A 9 -10.53 9.44 9.80
CA THR A 9 -9.32 10.26 9.94
C THR A 9 -9.66 11.67 10.45
N PRO A 10 -8.88 12.23 11.39
CA PRO A 10 -9.11 13.60 11.84
C PRO A 10 -8.82 14.59 10.71
N ILE A 11 -9.34 15.82 10.84
CA ILE A 11 -9.05 16.90 9.91
C ILE A 11 -7.53 17.06 9.79
N GLY A 12 -7.00 16.89 8.56
CA GLY A 12 -5.57 16.97 8.28
C GLY A 12 -4.78 15.66 8.50
N GLY A 13 -5.44 14.52 8.70
CA GLY A 13 -4.84 13.18 8.69
C GLY A 13 -4.19 12.74 10.01
N CYS A 14 -3.95 11.44 10.15
CA CYS A 14 -3.27 10.85 11.30
C CYS A 14 -1.76 11.10 11.22
N LYS A 15 -1.17 11.81 12.21
CA LYS A 15 0.25 12.24 12.18
C LYS A 15 1.17 11.53 13.19
N VAL A 16 0.61 11.04 14.31
CA VAL A 16 1.37 10.37 15.39
C VAL A 16 0.93 8.90 15.54
N MET A 17 -0.37 8.67 15.61
CA MET A 17 -0.99 7.33 15.63
C MET A 17 -2.30 7.39 14.85
N GLY A 18 -2.62 6.32 14.14
CA GLY A 18 -3.90 6.17 13.46
C GLY A 18 -5.05 5.99 14.45
N VAL A 19 -6.21 6.59 14.15
CA VAL A 19 -7.45 6.35 14.92
C VAL A 19 -7.84 4.87 14.96
N CYS A 20 -7.40 4.09 13.96
CA CYS A 20 -7.55 2.65 13.87
C CYS A 20 -6.49 1.83 14.63
N GLY A 21 -5.59 2.48 15.39
CA GLY A 21 -4.51 1.82 16.12
C GLY A 21 -3.22 1.59 15.33
N LYS A 22 -3.17 1.98 14.05
CA LYS A 22 -1.95 1.88 13.23
C LYS A 22 -0.86 2.81 13.78
N ASN A 23 0.27 2.26 14.22
CA ASN A 23 1.41 3.04 14.70
C ASN A 23 2.27 3.59 13.54
N GLU A 24 3.23 4.45 13.87
CA GLU A 24 4.10 5.09 12.89
C GLU A 24 4.96 4.11 12.08
N THR A 25 5.51 3.07 12.73
CA THR A 25 6.32 2.05 12.06
C THR A 25 5.52 1.31 11.01
N ILE A 26 4.32 0.81 11.35
CA ILE A 26 3.44 0.10 10.42
C ILE A 26 3.02 1.03 9.28
N ALA A 27 2.65 2.27 9.58
CA ALA A 27 2.30 3.25 8.56
C ALA A 27 3.45 3.47 7.56
N SER A 28 4.68 3.61 8.05
CA SER A 28 5.86 3.84 7.21
C SER A 28 6.23 2.60 6.37
N LEU A 29 6.05 1.39 6.91
CA LEU A 29 6.22 0.14 6.16
C LEU A 29 5.16 0.02 5.06
N GLN A 30 3.89 0.35 5.34
CA GLN A 30 2.84 0.35 4.33
C GLN A 30 3.10 1.39 3.22
N ASP A 31 3.59 2.59 3.57
CA ASP A 31 4.02 3.60 2.58
C ASP A 31 5.16 3.06 1.69
N THR A 32 6.11 2.34 2.29
CA THR A 32 7.23 1.70 1.59
C THR A 32 6.76 0.61 0.63
N ILE A 33 5.78 -0.21 1.05
CA ILE A 33 5.14 -1.22 0.19
C ILE A 33 4.50 -0.53 -1.02
N VAL A 34 3.67 0.50 -0.81
CA VAL A 34 3.02 1.23 -1.91
C VAL A 34 4.05 1.88 -2.84
N PHE A 35 5.15 2.41 -2.31
CA PHE A 35 6.24 2.94 -3.12
C PHE A 35 6.89 1.85 -3.99
N GLY A 36 7.18 0.67 -3.43
CA GLY A 36 7.69 -0.48 -4.17
C GLY A 36 6.72 -0.96 -5.25
N LEU A 37 5.42 -1.03 -4.94
CA LEU A 37 4.36 -1.40 -5.88
C LEU A 37 4.28 -0.46 -7.08
N LYS A 38 4.52 0.84 -6.92
CA LYS A 38 4.62 1.79 -8.05
C LYS A 38 5.77 1.43 -8.99
N GLY A 39 6.91 1.00 -8.44
CA GLY A 39 8.05 0.51 -9.23
C GLY A 39 7.71 -0.76 -10.01
N ILE A 40 7.08 -1.73 -9.33
CA ILE A 40 6.61 -2.98 -9.97
C ILE A 40 5.62 -2.66 -11.09
N ALA A 41 4.66 -1.76 -10.84
CA ALA A 41 3.66 -1.36 -11.83
C ALA A 41 4.29 -0.73 -13.08
N ALA A 42 5.37 0.06 -12.95
CA ALA A 42 6.08 0.64 -14.09
C ALA A 42 6.66 -0.46 -15.01
N TYR A 43 7.38 -1.43 -14.46
CA TYR A 43 7.93 -2.55 -15.25
C TYR A 43 6.84 -3.48 -15.78
N ARG A 44 5.82 -3.78 -14.97
CA ARG A 44 4.69 -4.62 -15.37
C ARG A 44 3.91 -4.01 -16.54
N THR A 45 3.80 -2.69 -16.59
CA THR A 45 3.17 -1.95 -17.69
C THR A 45 3.97 -2.11 -18.99
N HIS A 46 5.28 -1.95 -18.96
CA HIS A 46 6.12 -2.15 -20.14
C HIS A 46 6.15 -3.61 -20.60
N ALA A 47 6.17 -4.57 -19.67
CA ALA A 47 6.06 -5.98 -19.99
C ALA A 47 4.74 -6.29 -20.72
N ALA A 48 3.61 -5.71 -20.26
CA ALA A 48 2.31 -5.86 -20.92
C ALA A 48 2.31 -5.32 -22.35
N GLN A 49 2.94 -4.16 -22.59
CA GLN A 49 3.05 -3.57 -23.93
C GLN A 49 3.82 -4.47 -24.92
N LEU A 50 4.72 -5.30 -24.40
CA LEU A 50 5.48 -6.29 -25.17
C LEU A 50 4.77 -7.66 -25.25
N GLY A 51 3.56 -7.79 -24.71
CA GLY A 51 2.79 -9.03 -24.71
C GLY A 51 3.13 -10.02 -23.60
N TYR A 52 3.93 -9.61 -22.59
CA TYR A 52 4.28 -10.46 -21.45
C TYR A 52 3.35 -10.25 -20.26
N THR A 53 3.08 -11.35 -19.56
CA THR A 53 2.26 -11.39 -18.34
C THR A 53 2.86 -12.38 -17.34
N ASP A 54 2.70 -12.11 -16.05
CA ASP A 54 3.14 -13.00 -14.98
C ASP A 54 2.09 -12.99 -13.85
N ALA A 55 1.46 -14.15 -13.64
CA ALA A 55 0.40 -14.30 -12.64
C ALA A 55 0.90 -14.16 -11.20
N PHE A 56 2.15 -14.51 -10.92
CA PHE A 56 2.75 -14.34 -9.60
C PHE A 56 2.96 -12.87 -9.28
N VAL A 57 3.44 -12.09 -10.25
CA VAL A 57 3.59 -10.63 -10.09
C VAL A 57 2.22 -9.98 -9.85
N ASP A 58 1.21 -10.37 -10.63
CA ASP A 58 -0.14 -9.81 -10.53
C ASP A 58 -0.79 -10.16 -9.17
N ALA A 59 -0.69 -11.42 -8.73
CA ALA A 59 -1.20 -11.85 -7.42
C ALA A 59 -0.49 -11.16 -6.25
N THR A 60 0.85 -11.08 -6.30
CA THR A 60 1.66 -10.42 -5.27
C THR A 60 1.31 -8.93 -5.17
N THR A 61 1.08 -8.27 -6.31
CA THR A 61 0.68 -6.86 -6.34
C THR A 61 -0.67 -6.64 -5.66
N GLN A 62 -1.64 -7.53 -5.90
CA GLN A 62 -2.97 -7.47 -5.28
C GLN A 62 -2.90 -7.71 -3.77
N GLU A 63 -2.18 -8.75 -3.35
CA GLU A 63 -2.02 -9.10 -1.93
C GLU A 63 -1.31 -7.99 -1.15
N ALA A 64 -0.19 -7.50 -1.67
CA ALA A 64 0.56 -6.42 -1.04
C ALA A 64 -0.26 -5.13 -0.93
N LEU A 65 -1.07 -4.79 -1.93
CA LEU A 65 -1.97 -3.63 -1.85
C LEU A 65 -3.07 -3.85 -0.80
N TYR A 66 -3.67 -5.05 -0.77
CA TYR A 66 -4.70 -5.41 0.21
C TYR A 66 -4.19 -5.25 1.65
N MET A 67 -2.96 -5.68 1.93
CA MET A 67 -2.32 -5.53 3.26
C MET A 67 -2.20 -4.09 3.75
N THR A 68 -2.29 -3.09 2.85
CA THR A 68 -2.22 -1.66 3.22
C THR A 68 -3.59 -1.03 3.52
N LEU A 69 -4.69 -1.77 3.31
CA LEU A 69 -6.02 -1.30 3.61
C LEU A 69 -6.24 -1.13 5.12
N THR A 70 -7.17 -0.24 5.46
CA THR A 70 -7.55 0.03 6.85
C THR A 70 -8.03 -1.25 7.52
N ASN A 71 -7.45 -1.56 8.68
CA ASN A 71 -7.75 -2.76 9.48
C ASN A 71 -7.43 -4.10 8.79
N SER A 72 -6.60 -4.12 7.74
CA SER A 72 -6.24 -5.38 7.07
C SER A 72 -5.03 -6.07 7.72
N ASN A 73 -3.96 -5.34 8.03
CA ASN A 73 -2.76 -5.90 8.65
C ASN A 73 -2.06 -4.87 9.56
N PHE A 74 -1.63 -5.33 10.73
CA PHE A 74 -0.89 -4.57 11.74
C PHE A 74 0.44 -5.23 12.15
N ASN A 75 0.86 -6.26 11.43
CA ASN A 75 2.13 -6.96 11.63
C ASN A 75 3.06 -6.76 10.43
#